data_AF-A0A5C6YKS4-F1
#
_entry.id   AF-A0A5C6YKS4-F1
#
_cell.length_a   1.000
_cell.length_b   1.000
_cell.length_c   1.000
_cell.angle_alpha   90.00
_cell.angle_beta   90.00
_cell.angle_gamma   90.00
#
_symmetry.space_group_name_H-M   'P 1'
#
loop_
_entity.id
_entity.type
_entity.pdbx_description
1 polymer ?
#
loop_
_entity_poly.entity_id
_entity_poly.type
_entity_poly.pdbx_seq_one_letter_code
_entity_poly.pdbx_strand_id
1 'polypeptide(L)'
;SGTATLEAALLKRPMVIAYKLHWFNAWRMKGKALLPWVGLPNVLARETLVPECLQDECTGERIAREGLAWLDDAPRRERLRERFLEIHQQLRCNTARRAGDAIAKILGA
;
A
#
# COMPACT_ATOMS: atom_id res chain seq x y z
N SER A 1 -6.82 2.43 6.27
CA SER A 1 -7.72 2.15 5.14
C SER A 1 -6.87 1.87 3.91
N GLY A 2 -7.11 0.77 3.19
CA GLY A 2 -6.33 0.43 1.98
C GLY A 2 -6.47 1.47 0.85
N THR A 3 -7.63 2.13 0.74
CA THR A 3 -7.86 3.17 -0.27
C THR A 3 -6.94 4.37 -0.10
N ALA A 4 -6.85 4.90 1.13
CA ALA A 4 -6.02 6.06 1.43
C ALA A 4 -4.52 5.81 1.18
N THR A 5 -4.03 4.61 1.47
CA THR A 5 -2.61 4.27 1.24
C THR A 5 -2.31 4.14 -0.26
N LEU A 6 -3.25 3.62 -1.05
CA LEU A 6 -3.12 3.61 -2.50
C LEU A 6 -3.19 5.02 -3.09
N GLU A 7 -4.13 5.86 -2.65
CA GLU A 7 -4.24 7.25 -3.12
C GLU A 7 -2.97 8.05 -2.85
N ALA A 8 -2.41 7.95 -1.64
CA ALA A 8 -1.15 8.60 -1.29
C ALA A 8 0.02 8.10 -2.17
N ALA A 9 0.04 6.79 -2.49
CA ALA A 9 1.05 6.22 -3.39
C ALA A 9 0.85 6.71 -4.84
N LEU A 10 -0.40 6.86 -5.29
CA LEU A 10 -0.72 7.44 -6.60
C LEU A 10 -0.37 8.95 -6.67
N LEU A 11 -0.30 9.65 -5.54
CA LEU A 11 0.20 11.02 -5.43
C LEU A 11 1.73 11.11 -5.19
N LYS A 12 2.41 9.96 -5.13
CA LYS A 12 3.85 9.81 -5.00
C LYS A 12 4.36 10.41 -3.69
N ARG A 13 3.55 10.29 -2.63
CA ARG A 13 3.86 10.85 -1.31
C ARG A 13 4.49 9.80 -0.42
N PRO A 14 5.68 10.05 0.15
CA PRO A 14 6.20 9.24 1.24
C PRO A 14 5.19 9.17 2.38
N MET A 15 5.08 8.00 3.02
CA MET A 15 4.10 7.77 4.08
C MET A 15 4.62 6.73 5.08
N VAL A 16 4.02 6.73 6.26
CA VAL A 16 4.13 5.66 7.27
C VAL A 16 2.74 5.10 7.47
N ILE A 17 2.58 3.79 7.32
CA ILE A 17 1.27 3.14 7.51
C ILE A 17 1.17 2.72 8.97
N ALA A 18 0.29 3.37 9.72
CA ALA A 18 0.01 3.01 11.10
C ALA A 18 -1.37 2.35 11.20
N TYR A 19 -1.46 1.17 11.82
CA TYR A 19 -2.73 0.50 12.00
C TYR A 19 -2.77 -0.35 13.27
N LYS A 20 -3.77 -0.08 14.11
CA LYS A 20 -4.04 -0.82 15.34
C LYS A 20 -5.44 -1.42 15.25
N LEU A 21 -5.53 -2.75 15.23
CA LEU A 21 -6.81 -3.45 15.24
C LEU A 21 -7.20 -3.77 16.68
N HIS A 22 -8.49 -3.97 16.90
CA HIS A 22 -8.93 -4.63 18.12
C HIS A 22 -8.31 -6.03 18.21
N TRP A 23 -7.83 -6.42 19.40
CA TRP A 23 -7.07 -7.65 19.64
C TRP A 23 -7.76 -8.92 19.12
N PHE A 24 -9.09 -8.97 19.20
CA PHE A 24 -9.90 -10.08 18.70
C PHE A 24 -9.78 -10.24 17.17
N ASN A 25 -9.76 -9.13 16.42
CA ASN A 25 -9.61 -9.14 14.97
C ASN A 25 -8.20 -9.59 14.57
N ALA A 26 -7.17 -9.13 15.30
CA ALA A 26 -5.80 -9.57 15.08
C ALA A 26 -5.62 -11.08 15.34
N TRP A 27 -6.25 -11.61 16.39
CA TRP A 27 -6.22 -13.03 16.69
C TRP A 27 -6.87 -13.89 15.60
N ARG A 28 -8.03 -13.47 15.07
CA ARG A 28 -8.71 -14.16 13.95
C ARG A 28 -7.91 -14.13 12.65
N MET A 29 -7.03 -13.15 12.47
CA MET A 29 -6.17 -13.03 11.28
C MET A 29 -4.88 -13.85 11.38
N LYS A 30 -4.38 -14.19 12.59
CA LYS A 30 -3.13 -14.95 12.79
C LYS A 30 -3.08 -16.32 12.10
N GLY A 31 -4.22 -16.98 11.90
CA GLY A 31 -4.31 -18.29 11.26
C GLY A 31 -4.54 -18.26 9.75
N LYS A 32 -4.67 -17.07 9.16
CA LYS A 32 -4.85 -16.91 7.72
C LYS A 32 -3.48 -16.64 7.10
N ALA A 33 -3.09 -17.42 6.10
CA ALA A 33 -1.88 -17.21 5.30
C ALA A 33 -1.98 -15.92 4.48
N LEU A 34 -2.05 -14.79 5.17
CA LEU A 34 -2.13 -13.46 4.61
C LEU A 34 -0.72 -13.05 4.16
N LEU A 35 -0.67 -12.21 3.14
CA LEU A 35 0.56 -11.57 2.69
C LEU A 35 1.25 -10.88 3.89
N PRO A 36 2.60 -10.76 3.86
CA PRO A 36 3.34 -10.16 4.97
C PRO A 36 3.09 -8.65 5.11
N TRP A 37 2.39 -8.04 4.16
CA TRP A 37 2.05 -6.62 4.13
C TRP A 37 0.55 -6.39 4.18
N VAL A 38 0.14 -5.33 4.88
CA VAL A 38 -1.24 -4.86 4.93
C VAL A 38 -1.46 -3.68 3.99
N GLY A 39 -0.43 -2.85 3.78
CA GLY A 39 -0.49 -1.69 2.91
C GLY A 39 -0.55 -2.07 1.43
N LEU A 40 -1.54 -1.57 0.69
CA LEU A 40 -1.64 -1.78 -0.75
C LEU A 40 -0.35 -1.45 -1.53
N PRO A 41 0.39 -0.36 -1.22
CA PRO A 41 1.64 -0.08 -1.93
C PRO A 41 2.68 -1.20 -1.81
N ASN A 42 2.85 -1.75 -0.60
CA ASN A 42 3.79 -2.85 -0.35
C ASN A 42 3.29 -4.17 -0.95
N VAL A 43 1.99 -4.45 -0.86
CA VAL A 43 1.36 -5.63 -1.49
C VAL A 43 1.55 -5.62 -3.01
N LEU A 44 1.32 -4.48 -3.66
CA LEU A 44 1.48 -4.34 -5.11
C LEU A 44 2.95 -4.47 -5.54
N ALA A 45 3.86 -3.90 -4.75
CA ALA A 45 5.29 -3.96 -5.02
C ALA A 45 5.93 -5.30 -4.64
N ARG A 46 5.24 -6.11 -3.81
CA ARG A 46 5.75 -7.34 -3.20
C ARG A 46 7.06 -7.13 -2.44
N GLU A 47 7.21 -5.96 -1.84
CA GLU A 47 8.36 -5.55 -1.06
C GLU A 47 7.94 -4.51 -0.01
N THR A 48 8.75 -4.33 1.02
CA THR A 48 8.52 -3.30 2.05
C THR A 48 8.98 -1.94 1.55
N LEU A 49 8.18 -1.30 0.68
CA LEU A 49 8.45 0.06 0.17
C LEU A 49 8.28 1.13 1.24
N VAL A 50 7.19 1.04 2.01
CA VAL A 50 6.86 1.98 3.08
C VAL A 50 6.78 1.28 4.43
N PRO A 51 7.22 1.93 5.52
CA PRO A 51 7.18 1.32 6.84
C PRO A 51 5.73 1.11 7.30
N GLU A 52 5.46 -0.11 7.78
CA GLU A 52 4.17 -0.50 8.39
C GLU A 52 4.35 -0.66 9.90
N CYS A 53 3.70 0.22 10.67
CA CYS A 53 3.64 0.17 12.12
C CYS A 53 2.32 -0.48 12.55
N LEU A 54 2.35 -1.77 12.86
CA LEU A 54 1.16 -2.58 13.11
C LEU A 54 1.07 -3.05 14.56
N GLN A 55 -0.14 -3.08 15.11
CA GLN A 55 -0.43 -3.64 16.45
C GLN A 55 0.49 -3.09 17.56
N ASP A 56 1.25 -3.96 18.23
CA ASP A 56 2.16 -3.61 19.34
C ASP A 56 3.31 -2.70 18.86
N GLU A 57 3.63 -2.80 17.58
CA GLU A 57 4.65 -2.07 16.87
C GLU A 57 4.14 -0.69 16.39
N CYS A 58 2.85 -0.39 16.56
CA CYS A 58 2.21 0.89 16.26
C CYS A 58 2.34 1.87 17.44
N THR A 59 3.58 2.27 17.76
CA THR A 59 3.89 3.25 18.81
C THR A 59 4.15 4.64 18.23
N GLY A 60 3.91 5.69 19.02
CA GLY A 60 4.12 7.07 18.60
C GLY A 60 5.59 7.35 18.27
N GLU A 61 6.52 6.80 19.06
CA GLU A 61 7.95 6.94 18.88
C GLU A 61 8.41 6.34 17.55
N ARG A 62 7.90 5.14 17.20
CA ARG A 62 8.25 4.50 15.94
C ARG A 62 7.68 5.28 14.76
N ILE A 63 6.41 5.68 14.82
CA ILE A 63 5.78 6.45 13.74
C ILE A 63 6.54 7.76 13.50
N ALA A 64 6.90 8.48 14.58
CA ALA A 64 7.68 9.71 14.50
C ALA A 64 9.06 9.45 13.89
N ARG A 65 9.78 8.43 14.36
CA ARG A 65 11.09 8.05 13.82
C ARG A 65 11.05 7.73 12.33
N GLU A 66 10.12 6.88 11.89
CA GLU A 66 9.98 6.52 10.48
C GLU A 66 9.55 7.73 9.63
N GLY A 67 8.71 8.61 10.19
CA GLY A 67 8.29 9.85 9.55
C GLY A 67 9.45 10.84 9.35
N LEU A 68 10.27 11.03 10.39
CA LEU A 68 11.48 11.87 10.32
C LEU A 68 12.52 11.27 9.37
N ALA A 69 12.72 9.96 9.39
CA ALA A 69 13.61 9.28 8.45
C ALA A 69 13.23 9.52 6.98
N TRP A 70 11.94 9.72 6.68
CA TRP A 70 11.53 10.16 5.36
C TRP A 70 11.96 11.58 5.03
N LEU A 71 12.02 12.50 5.99
CA LEU A 71 12.44 13.89 5.78
C LEU A 71 13.96 14.03 5.65
N ASP A 72 14.71 13.15 6.32
CA ASP A 72 16.17 13.23 6.35
C ASP A 72 16.86 12.60 5.13
N ASP A 73 16.20 11.68 4.41
CA ASP A 73 16.80 10.93 3.29
C ASP A 73 16.14 11.27 1.93
N ALA A 74 16.67 12.30 1.26
CA ALA A 74 16.19 12.70 -0.07
C ALA A 74 16.38 11.62 -1.15
N PRO A 75 17.54 10.94 -1.26
CA PRO A 75 17.72 9.84 -2.20
C PRO A 75 16.73 8.68 -2.01
N ARG A 76 16.37 8.35 -0.77
CA ARG A 76 15.34 7.32 -0.49
C ARG A 76 13.95 7.78 -0.91
N ARG A 77 13.60 9.05 -0.69
CA ARG A 77 12.33 9.61 -1.19
C ARG A 77 12.22 9.53 -2.71
N GLU A 78 13.31 9.83 -3.42
CA GLU A 78 13.30 9.79 -4.88
C GLU A 78 13.15 8.37 -5.42
N ARG A 79 13.87 7.41 -4.86
CA ARG A 79 13.68 5.98 -5.17
C ARG A 79 12.23 5.55 -4.93
N LEU A 80 11.63 5.94 -3.80
CA LEU A 80 10.23 5.63 -3.53
C LEU A 80 9.29 6.25 -4.58
N ARG A 81 9.56 7.49 -5.01
CA ARG A 81 8.79 8.20 -6.04
C ARG A 81 8.80 7.44 -7.36
N GLU A 82 9.95 6.91 -7.77
CA GLU A 82 10.12 6.07 -8.96
C GLU A 82 9.30 4.78 -8.84
N ARG A 83 9.44 4.04 -7.73
CA ARG A 83 8.65 2.81 -7.48
C ARG A 83 7.15 3.08 -7.53
N PHE A 84 6.69 4.18 -6.94
CA PHE A 84 5.28 4.59 -7.02
C PHE A 84 4.83 5.01 -8.42
N LEU A 85 5.73 5.51 -9.25
CA LEU A 85 5.43 5.79 -10.65
C LEU A 85 5.26 4.50 -11.45
N GLU A 86 6.11 3.50 -11.23
CA GLU A 86 5.99 2.18 -11.86
C GLU A 86 4.64 1.53 -11.51
N ILE A 87 4.28 1.48 -10.23
CA ILE A 87 2.99 0.94 -9.77
C ILE A 87 1.82 1.69 -10.43
N HIS A 88 1.90 3.02 -10.51
CA HIS A 88 0.86 3.82 -11.16
C HIS A 88 0.69 3.46 -12.63
N GLN A 89 1.79 3.30 -13.37
CA GLN A 89 1.74 2.93 -14.78
C GLN A 89 1.13 1.53 -14.96
N GLN A 90 1.49 0.57 -14.10
CA GLN A 90 0.90 -0.77 -14.12
C GLN A 90 -0.62 -0.74 -13.87
N LEU A 91 -1.09 0.12 -12.97
CA LEU A 91 -2.52 0.25 -12.67
C LEU A 91 -3.32 1.01 -13.74
N ARG A 92 -2.66 1.76 -14.63
CA ARG A 92 -3.30 2.58 -15.66
C ARG A 92 -3.75 1.73 -16.86
N CYS A 93 -4.77 0.90 -16.64
CA CYS A 93 -5.22 -0.11 -17.59
C CYS A 93 -6.48 0.27 -18.42
N ASN A 94 -6.98 1.50 -18.33
CA ASN A 94 -8.30 1.88 -18.87
C ASN A 94 -9.41 0.90 -18.43
N THR A 95 -9.64 0.87 -17.11
CA THR A 95 -10.48 -0.13 -16.44
C THR A 95 -11.90 -0.20 -17.01
N ALA A 96 -12.51 0.94 -17.36
CA ALA A 96 -13.85 0.97 -17.94
C ALA A 96 -13.91 0.20 -19.27
N ARG A 97 -12.95 0.43 -20.17
CA ARG A 97 -12.87 -0.30 -21.44
C ARG A 97 -12.62 -1.78 -21.22
N ARG A 98 -11.64 -2.15 -20.39
CA ARG A 98 -11.33 -3.58 -20.12
C ARG A 98 -12.52 -4.31 -19.50
N ALA A 99 -13.26 -3.66 -18.61
CA ALA A 99 -14.47 -4.22 -18.02
C ALA A 99 -15.57 -4.39 -19.08
N GLY A 100 -15.80 -3.37 -19.92
CA GLY A 100 -16.74 -3.45 -21.05
C GLY A 100 -16.40 -4.58 -22.02
N ASP A 101 -15.14 -4.66 -22.47
CA ASP A 101 -14.64 -5.71 -23.36
C ASP A 101 -14.85 -7.12 -22.76
N ALA A 102 -14.67 -7.27 -21.44
CA ALA A 102 -14.88 -8.54 -20.74
C ALA A 102 -16.36 -8.92 -20.64
N ILE A 103 -17.24 -7.94 -20.40
CA ILE A 103 -18.69 -8.15 -20.34
C ILE A 103 -19.24 -8.51 -21.73
N ALA A 104 -18.82 -7.80 -22.78
CA ALA A 104 -19.25 -8.06 -24.16
C ALA A 104 -18.96 -9.52 -24.58
N LYS A 105 -17.77 -10.03 -24.24
CA LYS A 105 -17.40 -11.44 -24.49
C LYS A 105 -18.35 -12.45 -23.85
N ILE A 106 -18.88 -12.15 -22.67
CA ILE A 106 -19.83 -13.04 -21.97
C ILE A 106 -21.21 -12.99 -22.62
N LEU A 107 -21.61 -11.82 -23.12
CA LEU A 107 -22.90 -11.60 -23.78
C LEU A 107 -22.96 -12.12 -25.23
N GLY A 108 -21.82 -12.53 -25.81
CA GLY A 108 -21.76 -13.04 -27.18
C GLY A 108 -21.92 -11.97 -28.26
N ALA A 109 -21.66 -10.70 -27.91
CA ALA A 109 -21.61 -9.55 -28.82
C ALA A 109 -20.18 -9.26 -29.28
#